data_AF-A0A9P6UZ82-F1
#
_entry.id   AF-A0A9P6UZ82-F1
#
_cell.length_a   1.000
_cell.length_b   1.000
_cell.length_c   1.000
_cell.angle_alpha   90.00
_cell.angle_beta   90.00
_cell.angle_gamma   90.00
#
_symmetry.space_group_name_H-M   'P 1'
#
loop_
_entity.id
_entity.type
_entity.pdbx_description
1 polymer ?
#
loop_
_entity_poly.entity_id
_entity_poly.type
_entity_poly.pdbx_seq_one_letter_code
_entity_poly.pdbx_strand_id
1 'polypeptide(L)'
;MVKLIPGLILSLSAIAGIVNAAAGDCTLTVPKNPLTAQGLATPFILQKGNCDQTAGDQQVFVEATVFDPATGAFSVYHPLVINQGTKAAIAPVVPVLPANAVVGLWFGANSNSVTLQGDIANCVNGLSNQDIFGQVAFCNAAAFFTAVKASGKAVIPAIGKDTNGNACPTTRFFGIIDQDQSDNVITTYLQTNAGTFAQNTAANAAKLKGATVIMNGSDNALVADFLDPQLGCKPMKASSLMEKGVTLGSMALNELQAGLQTSPVAQVPATDPMVLSNNNPSLTKLNNYRKNVGQTVVQSLNQASSTAYCTNLDKIQPPYLKNVQAKIVNGASPMPDVANNLFTFMGQRYAASWVNLGCDKLLMKTSAITVTMNGNIATAVQFGQSKPIQPAKPTKTTKPANPAKPTKTTKPAKPTKGGANPTKGATPTKGANPTKGATPTTTKAAKPTKPAHPRHHRHRKMW
;
A
#
# COMPACT_ATOMS: atom_id res chain seq x y z
N MET A 1 4.45 -45.80 -11.89
CA MET A 1 5.17 -44.64 -11.36
C MET A 1 4.93 -43.46 -12.30
N VAL A 2 4.04 -42.55 -11.89
CA VAL A 2 3.76 -41.28 -12.56
C VAL A 2 3.80 -40.23 -11.45
N LYS A 3 4.69 -39.24 -11.58
CA LYS A 3 4.88 -38.15 -10.61
C LYS A 3 3.65 -37.23 -10.65
N LEU A 4 2.94 -37.12 -9.53
CA LEU A 4 1.87 -36.14 -9.33
C LEU A 4 2.46 -34.73 -9.18
N ILE A 5 1.88 -33.78 -9.92
CA ILE A 5 1.99 -32.34 -9.70
C ILE A 5 0.90 -31.98 -8.67
N PRO A 6 1.21 -31.33 -7.54
CA PRO A 6 0.20 -30.94 -6.57
C PRO A 6 -0.57 -29.70 -7.08
N GLY A 7 -1.82 -29.91 -7.47
CA GLY A 7 -2.81 -28.86 -7.69
C GLY A 7 -3.40 -28.41 -6.35
N LEU A 8 -3.40 -27.10 -6.12
CA LEU A 8 -4.00 -26.46 -4.97
C LEU A 8 -5.54 -26.51 -5.09
N ILE A 9 -6.18 -27.36 -4.29
CA ILE A 9 -7.65 -27.41 -4.13
C ILE A 9 -8.02 -26.46 -3.00
N LEU A 10 -8.72 -25.37 -3.30
CA LEU A 10 -9.37 -24.52 -2.29
C LEU A 10 -10.74 -25.12 -1.94
N SER A 11 -10.85 -25.75 -0.78
CA SER A 11 -12.13 -26.20 -0.21
C SER A 11 -12.82 -25.04 0.52
N LEU A 12 -13.99 -24.63 0.04
CA LEU A 12 -14.87 -23.67 0.71
C LEU A 12 -15.62 -24.36 1.86
N SER A 13 -15.42 -23.91 3.09
CA SER A 13 -16.28 -24.22 4.23
C SER A 13 -16.67 -22.92 4.90
N ALA A 14 -17.95 -22.55 4.78
CA ALA A 14 -18.53 -21.40 5.46
C ALA A 14 -18.71 -21.73 6.95
N ILE A 15 -17.84 -21.16 7.78
CA ILE A 15 -18.06 -20.97 9.21
C ILE A 15 -17.99 -19.46 9.40
N ALA A 16 -18.99 -18.87 10.06
CA ALA A 16 -18.95 -17.49 10.54
C ALA A 16 -17.89 -17.40 11.65
N GLY A 17 -16.62 -17.37 11.23
CA GLY A 17 -15.48 -17.07 12.07
C GLY A 17 -15.21 -15.58 12.01
N ILE A 18 -14.79 -15.02 13.13
CA ILE A 18 -14.12 -13.72 13.17
C ILE A 18 -12.98 -13.84 12.16
N VAL A 19 -13.07 -13.12 11.04
CA VAL A 19 -11.97 -13.04 10.08
C VAL A 19 -10.81 -12.39 10.81
N ASN A 20 -9.86 -13.19 11.30
CA ASN A 20 -8.54 -12.68 11.60
C ASN A 20 -8.02 -12.13 10.28
N ALA A 21 -7.83 -10.81 10.23
CA ALA A 21 -7.21 -10.15 9.08
C ALA A 21 -5.87 -10.84 8.77
N ALA A 22 -5.56 -11.00 7.48
CA ALA A 22 -4.41 -11.79 7.07
C ALA A 22 -3.11 -11.09 7.49
N ALA A 23 -2.00 -11.84 7.61
CA ALA A 23 -0.69 -11.20 7.74
C ALA A 23 -0.50 -10.19 6.61
N GLY A 24 -0.09 -8.96 6.93
CA GLY A 24 0.01 -7.85 5.97
C GLY A 24 -1.23 -6.96 5.86
N ASP A 25 -2.35 -7.28 6.51
CA ASP A 25 -3.51 -6.38 6.61
C ASP A 25 -3.36 -5.46 7.83
N CYS A 26 -2.71 -4.31 7.62
CA CYS A 26 -2.34 -3.41 8.70
C CYS A 26 -3.50 -2.56 9.17
N THR A 27 -3.50 -2.25 10.47
CA THR A 27 -4.36 -1.21 11.04
C THR A 27 -3.50 -0.10 11.62
N LEU A 28 -3.70 1.14 11.16
CA LEU A 28 -2.97 2.32 11.62
C LEU A 28 -3.90 3.24 12.40
N THR A 29 -3.51 3.58 13.63
CA THR A 29 -4.24 4.56 14.43
C THR A 29 -3.74 5.96 14.12
N VAL A 30 -4.65 6.78 13.60
CA VAL A 30 -4.46 8.20 13.33
C VAL A 30 -4.62 8.98 14.64
N PRO A 31 -3.64 9.83 15.01
CA PRO A 31 -3.69 10.61 16.24
C PRO A 31 -4.79 11.67 16.18
N LYS A 32 -5.21 12.17 17.34
CA LYS A 32 -6.19 13.28 17.42
C LYS A 32 -5.67 14.52 16.70
N ASN A 33 -6.57 15.21 16.01
CA ASN A 33 -6.31 16.43 15.24
C ASN A 33 -5.15 16.25 14.23
N PRO A 34 -5.18 15.24 13.35
CA PRO A 34 -4.01 14.82 12.57
C PRO A 34 -3.52 15.87 11.55
N LEU A 35 -4.31 16.93 11.31
CA LEU A 35 -3.99 18.04 10.41
C LEU A 35 -3.38 19.24 11.13
N THR A 36 -3.13 19.15 12.44
CA THR A 36 -2.50 20.21 13.26
C THR A 36 -1.03 19.92 13.51
N ALA A 37 -0.25 20.93 13.91
CA ALA A 37 1.17 20.74 14.25
C ALA A 37 1.38 19.63 15.30
N GLN A 38 0.58 19.64 16.37
CA GLN A 38 0.66 18.63 17.43
C GLN A 38 0.22 17.25 16.92
N GLY A 39 -0.80 17.18 16.08
CA GLY A 39 -1.26 15.91 15.49
C GLY A 39 -0.20 15.30 14.57
N LEU A 40 0.41 16.10 13.70
CA LEU A 40 1.50 15.66 12.83
C LEU A 40 2.70 15.13 13.62
N ALA A 41 3.05 15.78 14.73
CA ALA A 41 4.17 15.38 15.59
C ALA A 41 3.84 14.24 16.56
N THR A 42 2.57 13.83 16.66
CA THR A 42 2.17 12.68 17.45
C THR A 42 2.38 11.41 16.63
N PRO A 43 3.10 10.39 17.13
CA PRO A 43 3.29 9.16 16.38
C PRO A 43 1.97 8.48 15.99
N PHE A 44 1.90 8.06 14.74
CA PHE A 44 0.84 7.20 14.22
C PHE A 44 1.15 5.76 14.64
N ILE A 45 0.16 5.06 15.18
CA ILE A 45 0.41 3.79 15.88
C ILE A 45 -0.03 2.62 15.00
N LEU A 46 0.95 1.87 14.49
CA LEU A 46 0.71 0.60 13.80
C LEU A 46 0.28 -0.44 14.84
N GLN A 47 -0.94 -0.97 14.69
CA GLN A 47 -1.49 -1.96 15.61
C GLN A 47 -0.71 -3.27 15.54
N LYS A 48 -0.42 -3.85 16.71
CA LYS A 48 0.27 -5.13 16.78
C LYS A 48 -0.67 -6.25 16.32
N GLY A 49 -0.10 -7.23 15.60
CA GLY A 49 -0.81 -8.43 15.18
C GLY A 49 -0.46 -8.78 13.74
N ASN A 50 -1.16 -8.12 12.81
CA ASN A 50 -1.02 -8.42 11.37
C ASN A 50 0.21 -7.78 10.73
N CYS A 51 0.73 -6.72 11.34
CA CYS A 51 1.87 -5.97 10.83
C CYS A 51 2.84 -5.60 11.96
N ASP A 52 4.10 -5.50 11.59
CA ASP A 52 5.20 -5.03 12.41
C ASP A 52 6.07 -4.08 11.57
N GLN A 53 6.27 -2.84 12.03
CA GLN A 53 7.08 -1.84 11.34
C GLN A 53 8.55 -2.26 11.19
N THR A 54 9.02 -3.27 11.93
CA THR A 54 10.38 -3.83 11.78
C THR A 54 10.50 -4.82 10.62
N ALA A 55 9.38 -5.33 10.10
CA ALA A 55 9.33 -6.23 8.95
C ALA A 55 9.09 -5.42 7.67
N GLY A 56 10.03 -5.50 6.72
CA GLY A 56 10.06 -4.63 5.53
C GLY A 56 8.79 -4.67 4.67
N ASP A 57 8.18 -5.85 4.55
CA ASP A 57 6.93 -6.13 3.82
C ASP A 57 5.66 -5.84 4.63
N GLN A 58 5.78 -5.24 5.81
CA GLN A 58 4.65 -4.90 6.69
C GLN A 58 4.65 -3.44 7.14
N GLN A 59 5.60 -2.65 6.63
CA GLN A 59 5.80 -1.25 7.01
C GLN A 59 4.69 -0.36 6.44
N VAL A 60 4.30 0.63 7.25
CA VAL A 60 3.36 1.69 6.87
C VAL A 60 4.04 3.04 7.04
N PHE A 61 3.72 3.97 6.14
CA PHE A 61 4.32 5.29 6.06
C PHE A 61 3.25 6.36 5.93
N VAL A 62 3.53 7.54 6.47
CA VAL A 62 2.65 8.72 6.38
C VAL A 62 3.45 9.89 5.85
N GLU A 63 2.84 10.67 4.96
CA GLU A 63 3.41 11.87 4.39
C GLU A 63 2.42 13.01 4.47
N ALA A 64 2.89 14.19 4.87
CA ALA A 64 2.12 15.41 4.88
C ALA A 64 2.70 16.40 3.86
N THR A 65 1.84 16.92 3.01
CA THR A 65 2.14 18.12 2.22
C THR A 65 1.26 19.26 2.72
N VAL A 66 1.90 20.39 3.00
CA VAL A 66 1.29 21.58 3.56
C VAL A 66 1.30 22.67 2.50
N PHE A 67 0.14 23.27 2.26
CA PHE A 67 -0.02 24.40 1.35
C PHE A 67 -0.38 25.66 2.12
N ASP A 68 0.35 26.74 1.89
CA ASP A 68 0.03 28.06 2.42
C ASP A 68 -0.78 28.87 1.39
N PRO A 69 -2.09 29.06 1.59
CA PRO A 69 -2.92 29.83 0.66
C PRO A 69 -2.60 31.33 0.66
N ALA A 70 -1.90 31.86 1.67
CA ALA A 70 -1.50 33.26 1.69
C ALA A 70 -0.38 33.54 0.69
N THR A 71 0.62 32.65 0.61
CA THR A 71 1.84 32.83 -0.19
C THR A 71 1.90 31.95 -1.45
N GLY A 72 1.13 30.87 -1.51
CA GLY A 72 1.25 29.85 -2.55
C GLY A 72 2.38 28.84 -2.30
N ALA A 73 3.07 28.91 -1.15
CA ALA A 73 4.19 28.05 -0.84
C ALA A 73 3.76 26.66 -0.38
N PHE A 74 4.64 25.68 -0.62
CA PHE A 74 4.50 24.31 -0.15
C PHE A 74 5.52 24.01 0.95
N SER A 75 5.22 23.03 1.79
CA SER A 75 6.18 22.40 2.70
C SER A 75 5.84 20.93 2.93
N VAL A 76 6.82 20.12 3.30
CA VAL A 76 6.68 18.67 3.48
C VAL A 76 7.06 18.26 4.90
N TYR A 77 6.31 17.32 5.46
CA TYR A 77 6.58 16.73 6.76
C TYR A 77 6.29 15.23 6.71
N HIS A 78 7.11 14.41 7.35
CA HIS A 78 6.89 12.96 7.43
C HIS A 78 6.46 12.58 8.85
N PRO A 79 5.15 12.47 9.16
CA PRO A 79 4.71 11.97 10.46
C PRO A 79 5.31 10.60 10.75
N LEU A 80 5.69 10.37 12.01
CA LEU A 80 6.36 9.13 12.39
C LEU A 80 5.34 8.01 12.64
N VAL A 81 5.56 6.84 12.04
CA VAL A 81 4.85 5.60 12.39
C VAL A 81 5.70 4.81 13.39
N ILE A 82 5.07 4.29 14.44
CA ILE A 82 5.69 3.36 15.40
C ILE A 82 4.78 2.17 15.69
N ASN A 83 5.38 1.07 16.15
CA ASN A 83 4.63 -0.08 16.63
C ASN A 83 3.89 0.22 17.93
N GLN A 84 2.68 -0.31 18.07
CA GLN A 84 1.91 -0.27 19.31
C GLN A 84 2.71 -0.80 20.50
N GLY A 85 2.67 -0.04 21.60
CA GLY A 85 3.40 -0.37 22.82
C GLY A 85 4.88 0.02 22.81
N THR A 86 5.39 0.61 21.73
CA THR A 86 6.76 1.15 21.65
C THR A 86 6.77 2.66 21.85
N LYS A 87 7.99 3.22 21.94
CA LYS A 87 8.23 4.67 21.90
C LYS A 87 9.12 4.99 20.70
N ALA A 88 8.98 6.20 20.18
CA ALA A 88 9.91 6.72 19.19
C ALA A 88 11.33 6.73 19.77
N ALA A 89 12.33 6.37 18.95
CA ALA A 89 13.74 6.44 19.32
C ALA A 89 14.15 7.89 19.62
N ILE A 90 13.61 8.83 18.83
CA ILE A 90 13.69 10.26 19.04
C ILE A 90 12.29 10.83 18.79
N ALA A 91 11.82 11.70 19.68
CA ALA A 91 10.51 12.35 19.53
C ALA A 91 10.42 13.12 18.19
N PRO A 92 9.29 13.05 17.47
CA PRO A 92 9.12 13.82 16.24
C PRO A 92 9.25 15.33 16.48
N VAL A 93 9.78 16.04 15.49
CA VAL A 93 9.85 17.50 15.50
C VAL A 93 8.43 18.05 15.41
N VAL A 94 8.08 19.01 16.25
CA VAL A 94 6.79 19.73 16.14
C VAL A 94 6.89 20.76 15.01
N PRO A 95 6.16 20.60 13.89
CA PRO A 95 6.28 21.53 12.77
C PRO A 95 5.62 22.88 13.11
N VAL A 96 6.14 23.95 12.54
CA VAL A 96 5.46 25.26 12.54
C VAL A 96 4.65 25.36 11.26
N LEU A 97 3.33 25.39 11.37
CA LEU A 97 2.43 25.53 10.23
C LEU A 97 2.13 27.01 9.97
N PRO A 98 2.08 27.44 8.69
CA PRO A 98 1.55 28.76 8.34
C PRO A 98 0.10 28.92 8.83
N ALA A 99 -0.30 30.17 9.08
CA ALA A 99 -1.68 30.47 9.46
C ALA A 99 -2.63 30.04 8.33
N ASN A 100 -3.70 29.33 8.67
CA ASN A 100 -4.69 28.80 7.72
C ASN A 100 -4.10 27.86 6.65
N ALA A 101 -2.94 27.25 6.93
CA ALA A 101 -2.36 26.26 6.02
C ALA A 101 -3.31 25.07 5.81
N VAL A 102 -3.34 24.56 4.59
CA VAL A 102 -4.09 23.36 4.22
C VAL A 102 -3.14 22.17 4.24
N VAL A 103 -3.37 21.24 5.15
CA VAL A 103 -2.56 20.02 5.31
C VAL A 103 -3.27 18.86 4.63
N GLY A 104 -2.62 18.21 3.67
CA GLY A 104 -3.03 16.90 3.17
C GLY A 104 -2.15 15.79 3.75
N LEU A 105 -2.74 14.62 4.00
CA LEU A 105 -2.03 13.40 4.41
C LEU A 105 -2.25 12.28 3.40
N TRP A 106 -1.17 11.59 3.09
CA TRP A 106 -1.14 10.38 2.27
C TRP A 106 -0.50 9.25 3.07
N PHE A 107 -1.03 8.05 2.90
CA PHE A 107 -0.61 6.85 3.60
C PHE A 107 -0.23 5.82 2.56
N GLY A 108 0.94 5.20 2.72
CA GLY A 108 1.40 4.11 1.87
C GLY A 108 1.88 2.95 2.73
N ALA A 109 1.59 1.72 2.31
CA ALA A 109 2.03 0.51 2.97
C ALA A 109 2.89 -0.32 2.00
N ASN A 110 3.92 -0.97 2.53
CA ASN A 110 4.63 -2.05 1.84
C ASN A 110 3.93 -3.41 2.04
N SER A 111 2.83 -3.41 2.81
CA SER A 111 2.02 -4.57 3.16
C SER A 111 0.86 -4.76 2.18
N ASN A 112 0.02 -5.78 2.39
CA ASN A 112 -1.17 -6.00 1.55
C ASN A 112 -2.17 -4.84 1.65
N SER A 113 -2.35 -4.29 2.85
CA SER A 113 -3.30 -3.21 3.05
C SER A 113 -3.04 -2.34 4.29
N VAL A 114 -3.62 -1.14 4.30
CA VAL A 114 -3.71 -0.26 5.47
C VAL A 114 -5.15 0.19 5.70
N THR A 115 -5.67 -0.16 6.87
CA THR A 115 -6.94 0.33 7.41
C THR A 115 -6.68 1.42 8.44
N LEU A 116 -7.31 2.57 8.29
CA LEU A 116 -7.22 3.67 9.25
C LEU A 116 -8.27 3.56 10.36
N GLN A 117 -7.87 3.87 11.58
CA GLN A 117 -8.76 4.06 12.74
C GLN A 117 -8.34 5.28 13.58
N GLY A 118 -9.13 5.64 14.58
CA GLY A 118 -8.87 6.82 15.43
C GLY A 118 -9.55 8.08 14.88
N ASP A 119 -8.82 9.19 14.79
CA ASP A 119 -9.37 10.45 14.27
C ASP A 119 -9.33 10.48 12.73
N ILE A 120 -10.32 9.81 12.13
CA ILE A 120 -10.41 9.59 10.68
C ILE A 120 -11.50 10.44 10.01
N ALA A 121 -12.02 11.47 10.68
CA ALA A 121 -13.16 12.25 10.19
C ALA A 121 -12.90 12.92 8.83
N ASN A 122 -11.64 13.27 8.54
CA ASN A 122 -11.21 13.88 7.28
C ASN A 122 -10.58 12.88 6.31
N CYS A 123 -10.73 11.58 6.56
CA CYS A 123 -10.04 10.53 5.82
C CYS A 123 -10.96 9.77 4.87
N VAL A 124 -10.37 9.27 3.78
CA VAL A 124 -10.99 8.37 2.81
C VAL A 124 -10.03 7.20 2.62
N ASN A 125 -10.48 6.01 3.02
CA ASN A 125 -9.72 4.77 2.87
C ASN A 125 -10.33 3.82 1.83
N GLY A 126 -11.46 4.20 1.21
CA GLY A 126 -12.20 3.37 0.26
C GLY A 126 -13.69 3.74 0.23
N LEU A 127 -14.55 2.74 0.14
CA LEU A 127 -16.01 2.88 0.29
C LEU A 127 -16.50 2.55 1.71
N SER A 128 -15.80 1.64 2.40
CA SER A 128 -16.06 1.23 3.77
C SER A 128 -14.83 0.57 4.38
N ASN A 129 -14.88 0.15 5.64
CA ASN A 129 -13.78 -0.58 6.29
C ASN A 129 -13.54 -1.98 5.70
N GLN A 130 -14.51 -2.54 4.96
CA GLN A 130 -14.38 -3.83 4.26
C GLN A 130 -14.06 -3.65 2.78
N ASP A 131 -14.11 -2.43 2.27
CA ASP A 131 -13.91 -2.08 0.87
C ASP A 131 -12.95 -0.89 0.79
N ILE A 132 -11.71 -1.16 1.19
CA ILE A 132 -10.61 -0.19 1.23
C ILE A 132 -9.84 -0.16 -0.09
N PHE A 133 -9.02 0.87 -0.29
CA PHE A 133 -8.16 0.96 -1.47
C PHE A 133 -7.03 -0.07 -1.47
N GLY A 134 -6.76 -0.78 -0.37
CA GLY A 134 -5.61 -1.70 -0.25
C GLY A 134 -4.47 -1.01 0.48
N GLN A 135 -3.33 -0.82 -0.19
CA GLN A 135 -2.08 -0.28 0.35
C GLN A 135 -2.12 1.22 0.69
N VAL A 136 -3.25 1.91 0.45
CA VAL A 136 -3.33 3.39 0.56
C VAL A 136 -4.53 3.90 1.30
N ALA A 137 -4.34 5.09 1.86
CA ALA A 137 -5.41 5.92 2.39
C ALA A 137 -5.04 7.39 2.28
N PHE A 138 -6.02 8.27 2.48
CA PHE A 138 -5.84 9.71 2.35
C PHE A 138 -6.59 10.44 3.46
N CYS A 139 -6.04 11.53 3.99
CA CYS A 139 -6.80 12.48 4.80
C CYS A 139 -6.65 13.90 4.27
N ASN A 140 -7.77 14.58 4.04
CA ASN A 140 -7.85 15.94 3.52
C ASN A 140 -7.15 16.17 2.15
N ALA A 141 -6.74 15.12 1.44
CA ALA A 141 -5.96 15.22 0.20
C ALA A 141 -6.75 15.89 -0.94
N ALA A 142 -8.02 15.52 -1.15
CA ALA A 142 -8.86 16.19 -2.16
C ALA A 142 -9.06 17.69 -1.88
N ALA A 143 -9.21 18.06 -0.61
CA ALA A 143 -9.34 19.46 -0.20
C ALA A 143 -8.01 20.22 -0.39
N PHE A 144 -6.87 19.58 -0.13
CA PHE A 144 -5.55 20.10 -0.45
C PHE A 144 -5.43 20.46 -1.94
N PHE A 145 -5.68 19.52 -2.86
CA PHE A 145 -5.59 19.81 -4.30
C PHE A 145 -6.58 20.88 -4.75
N THR A 146 -7.77 20.91 -4.15
CA THR A 146 -8.78 21.95 -4.40
C THR A 146 -8.28 23.33 -3.95
N ALA A 147 -7.70 23.43 -2.75
CA ALA A 147 -7.17 24.68 -2.21
C ALA A 147 -5.99 25.21 -3.04
N VAL A 148 -5.07 24.33 -3.47
CA VAL A 148 -3.96 24.69 -4.36
C VAL A 148 -4.50 25.33 -5.64
N LYS A 149 -5.45 24.67 -6.30
CA LYS A 149 -6.07 25.17 -7.55
C LYS A 149 -6.85 26.48 -7.33
N ALA A 150 -7.65 26.56 -6.28
CA ALA A 150 -8.49 27.71 -5.98
C ALA A 150 -7.67 28.95 -5.57
N SER A 151 -6.46 28.76 -5.04
CA SER A 151 -5.61 29.86 -4.60
C SER A 151 -5.18 30.80 -5.74
N GLY A 152 -4.98 30.25 -6.95
CA GLY A 152 -4.32 30.96 -8.05
C GLY A 152 -2.87 31.41 -7.78
N LYS A 153 -2.27 31.01 -6.65
CA LYS A 153 -0.95 31.47 -6.19
C LYS A 153 0.14 30.40 -6.24
N ALA A 154 -0.24 29.14 -6.25
CA ALA A 154 0.71 28.04 -6.31
C ALA A 154 1.53 28.08 -7.62
N VAL A 155 2.86 28.06 -7.48
CA VAL A 155 3.76 27.97 -8.62
C VAL A 155 4.20 26.51 -8.78
N ILE A 156 3.69 25.85 -9.82
CA ILE A 156 4.11 24.49 -10.18
C ILE A 156 5.21 24.60 -11.24
N PRO A 157 6.43 24.12 -10.97
CA PRO A 157 7.51 24.14 -11.96
C PRO A 157 7.13 23.35 -13.21
N ALA A 158 7.49 23.88 -14.38
CA ALA A 158 7.35 23.14 -15.64
C ALA A 158 8.08 21.78 -15.56
N ILE A 159 7.57 20.80 -16.30
CA ILE A 159 8.26 19.51 -16.45
C ILE A 159 9.62 19.76 -17.11
N GLY A 160 10.68 19.29 -16.46
CA GLY A 160 12.05 19.44 -16.92
C GLY A 160 12.37 18.63 -18.17
N LYS A 161 13.64 18.67 -18.58
CA LYS A 161 14.17 17.80 -19.63
C LYS A 161 15.24 16.87 -19.09
N ASP A 162 15.25 15.64 -19.60
CA ASP A 162 16.33 14.69 -19.37
C ASP A 162 17.61 15.10 -20.12
N THR A 163 18.70 14.37 -19.89
CA THR A 163 19.98 14.58 -20.58
C THR A 163 19.95 14.37 -22.10
N ASN A 164 18.87 13.79 -22.64
CA ASN A 164 18.65 13.62 -24.08
C ASN A 164 17.71 14.69 -24.66
N GLY A 165 17.21 15.63 -23.84
CA GLY A 165 16.29 16.68 -24.25
C GLY A 165 14.81 16.30 -24.28
N ASN A 166 14.45 15.08 -23.88
CA ASN A 166 13.06 14.64 -23.74
C ASN A 166 12.45 15.21 -22.46
N ALA A 167 11.13 15.31 -22.39
CA ALA A 167 10.45 15.66 -21.14
C ALA A 167 10.81 14.64 -20.05
N CYS A 168 11.12 15.14 -18.84
CA CYS A 168 11.33 14.28 -17.68
C CYS A 168 10.09 13.44 -17.39
N PRO A 169 10.26 12.17 -16.95
CA PRO A 169 9.14 11.35 -16.59
C PRO A 169 8.40 11.95 -15.38
N THR A 170 7.09 11.80 -15.36
CA THR A 170 6.25 12.14 -14.21
C THR A 170 5.47 10.90 -13.78
N THR A 171 4.82 10.92 -12.62
CA THR A 171 3.97 9.81 -12.14
C THR A 171 2.79 9.48 -13.04
N ARG A 172 2.50 10.33 -14.04
CA ARG A 172 1.46 10.09 -15.06
C ARG A 172 2.04 9.67 -16.41
N PHE A 173 3.34 9.44 -16.52
CA PHE A 173 3.98 9.06 -17.77
C PHE A 173 4.00 7.55 -17.97
N PHE A 174 3.31 7.05 -19.01
CA PHE A 174 3.24 5.61 -19.32
C PHE A 174 4.60 4.91 -19.45
N GLY A 175 5.71 5.63 -19.67
CA GLY A 175 7.03 5.02 -19.72
C GLY A 175 7.57 4.48 -18.39
N ILE A 176 6.97 4.87 -17.27
CA ILE A 176 7.49 4.50 -15.94
C ILE A 176 6.44 3.90 -15.01
N ILE A 177 5.17 3.99 -15.38
CA ILE A 177 4.08 3.62 -14.49
C ILE A 177 4.05 2.12 -14.20
N ASP A 178 3.38 1.76 -13.12
CA ASP A 178 3.03 0.39 -12.82
C ASP A 178 1.51 0.21 -12.63
N GLN A 179 1.12 -0.92 -12.03
CA GLN A 179 -0.25 -1.34 -11.84
C GLN A 179 -1.04 -0.49 -10.82
N ASP A 180 -0.36 0.17 -9.90
CA ASP A 180 -0.93 0.83 -8.72
C ASP A 180 -0.47 2.30 -8.73
N GLN A 181 -0.86 3.06 -9.75
CA GLN A 181 -0.36 4.43 -9.90
C GLN A 181 -0.76 5.34 -8.74
N SER A 182 0.14 6.28 -8.42
CA SER A 182 -0.09 7.35 -7.46
C SER A 182 -0.45 6.84 -6.05
N ASP A 183 0.04 5.66 -5.68
CA ASP A 183 -0.39 4.91 -4.49
C ASP A 183 0.60 5.01 -3.29
N ASN A 184 1.77 5.60 -3.47
CA ASN A 184 2.80 5.50 -2.43
C ASN A 184 3.46 6.84 -2.14
N VAL A 185 3.97 6.98 -0.91
CA VAL A 185 4.61 8.20 -0.40
C VAL A 185 6.13 8.14 -0.54
N ILE A 186 6.84 9.26 -0.38
CA ILE A 186 8.31 9.35 -0.43
C ILE A 186 8.91 9.32 0.99
N THR A 187 8.07 9.15 2.01
CA THR A 187 8.49 9.12 3.41
C THR A 187 9.54 8.04 3.68
N THR A 188 10.57 8.44 4.43
CA THR A 188 11.57 7.54 5.01
C THR A 188 11.69 7.71 6.52
N TYR A 189 12.04 6.63 7.22
CA TYR A 189 12.32 6.62 8.66
C TYR A 189 13.69 6.00 8.95
N LEU A 190 14.21 6.26 10.14
CA LEU A 190 15.36 5.57 10.69
C LEU A 190 14.89 4.46 11.63
N GLN A 191 15.21 3.21 11.32
CA GLN A 191 15.00 2.05 12.18
C GLN A 191 16.29 1.72 12.93
N THR A 192 16.23 1.72 14.26
CA THR A 192 17.36 1.32 15.10
C THR A 192 17.47 -0.21 15.22
N ASN A 193 18.63 -0.72 15.62
CA ASN A 193 18.82 -2.15 15.93
C ASN A 193 17.90 -2.66 17.05
N ALA A 194 17.37 -1.76 17.88
CA ALA A 194 16.42 -2.09 18.94
C ALA A 194 14.95 -2.15 18.44
N GLY A 195 14.70 -1.97 17.14
CA GLY A 195 13.35 -1.99 16.56
C GLY A 195 12.51 -0.77 16.92
N THR A 196 13.14 0.37 17.20
CA THR A 196 12.48 1.66 17.42
C THR A 196 12.78 2.63 16.29
N PHE A 197 11.90 3.63 16.09
CA PHE A 197 11.91 4.46 14.89
C PHE A 197 12.05 5.95 15.19
N ALA A 198 12.65 6.70 14.27
CA ALA A 198 12.69 8.15 14.28
C ALA A 198 12.49 8.72 12.88
N GLN A 199 12.12 10.01 12.79
CA GLN A 199 12.11 10.74 11.52
C GLN A 199 13.52 10.74 10.91
N ASN A 200 13.62 10.56 9.59
CA ASN A 200 14.89 10.58 8.89
C ASN A 200 15.35 12.02 8.62
N THR A 201 16.06 12.59 9.59
CA THR A 201 16.74 13.90 9.49
C THR A 201 18.24 13.71 9.71
N ALA A 202 19.08 14.63 9.24
CA ALA A 202 20.53 14.51 9.42
C ALA A 202 20.90 14.52 10.92
N ALA A 203 20.21 15.33 11.72
CA ALA A 203 20.38 15.36 13.17
C ALA A 203 20.04 14.02 13.85
N ASN A 204 18.98 13.33 13.40
CA ASN A 204 18.61 12.04 13.95
C ASN A 204 19.56 10.93 13.47
N ALA A 205 19.95 10.94 12.19
CA ALA A 205 20.90 9.98 11.63
C ALA A 205 22.27 10.06 12.35
N ALA A 206 22.74 11.27 12.67
CA ALA A 206 23.98 11.46 13.43
C ALA A 206 23.91 10.91 14.86
N LYS A 207 22.74 10.99 15.50
CA LYS A 207 22.49 10.48 16.87
C LYS A 207 22.28 8.97 16.90
N LEU A 208 21.63 8.41 15.88
CA LEU A 208 21.26 6.99 15.77
C LEU A 208 22.25 6.25 14.87
N LYS A 209 23.54 6.22 15.25
CA LYS A 209 24.58 5.53 14.48
C LYS A 209 24.20 4.06 14.28
N GLY A 210 24.27 3.59 13.04
CA GLY A 210 23.90 2.23 12.66
C GLY A 210 22.40 2.00 12.44
N ALA A 211 21.56 3.02 12.55
CA ALA A 211 20.17 2.91 12.11
C ALA A 211 20.09 2.70 10.59
N THR A 212 19.13 1.87 10.18
CA THR A 212 18.83 1.61 8.77
C THR A 212 17.75 2.57 8.31
N VAL A 213 17.91 3.12 7.10
CA VAL A 213 16.84 3.89 6.46
C VAL A 213 15.82 2.91 5.89
N ILE A 214 14.56 3.06 6.30
CA ILE A 214 13.42 2.32 5.73
C ILE A 214 12.55 3.27 4.92
N MET A 215 11.91 2.76 3.87
CA MET A 215 11.17 3.56 2.91
C MET A 215 9.97 2.82 2.33
N ASN A 216 9.02 3.58 1.80
CA ASN A 216 7.92 3.04 1.00
C ASN A 216 8.41 2.83 -0.44
N GLY A 217 8.22 1.63 -1.01
CA GLY A 217 8.67 1.23 -2.35
C GLY A 217 7.90 1.87 -3.51
N SER A 218 7.80 3.20 -3.49
CA SER A 218 6.82 4.02 -4.20
C SER A 218 7.12 4.31 -5.67
N ASP A 219 6.08 4.46 -6.51
CA ASP A 219 6.16 5.15 -7.81
C ASP A 219 6.71 6.59 -7.68
N ASN A 220 6.30 7.30 -6.63
CA ASN A 220 6.75 8.67 -6.36
C ASN A 220 8.23 8.72 -5.96
N ALA A 221 8.67 7.78 -5.12
CA ALA A 221 10.08 7.64 -4.75
C ALA A 221 10.90 7.13 -5.95
N LEU A 222 10.35 6.21 -6.75
CA LEU A 222 10.98 5.72 -7.98
C LEU A 222 11.32 6.87 -8.93
N VAL A 223 10.37 7.79 -9.17
CA VAL A 223 10.63 8.99 -9.98
C VAL A 223 11.69 9.87 -9.32
N ALA A 224 11.42 10.34 -8.10
CA ALA A 224 12.19 11.42 -7.50
C ALA A 224 13.61 11.01 -7.06
N ASP A 225 13.77 9.78 -6.59
CA ASP A 225 15.00 9.32 -5.92
C ASP A 225 15.82 8.34 -6.77
N PHE A 226 15.23 7.67 -7.76
CA PHE A 226 15.93 6.65 -8.56
C PHE A 226 16.03 7.01 -10.04
N LEU A 227 14.94 7.41 -10.71
CA LEU A 227 14.97 7.73 -12.14
C LEU A 227 15.54 9.11 -12.40
N ASP A 228 15.02 10.14 -11.71
CA ASP A 228 15.40 11.52 -11.99
C ASP A 228 16.91 11.77 -11.88
N PRO A 229 17.62 11.27 -10.84
CA PRO A 229 19.07 11.42 -10.75
C PRO A 229 19.83 10.79 -11.92
N GLN A 230 19.37 9.64 -12.42
CA GLN A 230 20.02 8.94 -13.54
C GLN A 230 19.73 9.62 -14.88
N LEU A 231 18.59 10.30 -14.99
CA LEU A 231 18.15 10.98 -16.21
C LEU A 231 18.60 12.45 -16.27
N GLY A 232 19.08 13.02 -15.16
CA GLY A 232 19.40 14.44 -15.03
C GLY A 232 18.17 15.32 -14.83
N CYS A 233 17.06 14.72 -14.41
CA CYS A 233 15.80 15.39 -14.13
C CYS A 233 15.77 16.00 -12.73
N LYS A 234 14.89 16.97 -12.53
CA LYS A 234 14.72 17.67 -11.26
C LYS A 234 13.27 17.55 -10.79
N PRO A 235 13.01 16.79 -9.71
CA PRO A 235 11.66 16.68 -9.18
C PRO A 235 11.24 18.00 -8.51
N MET A 236 9.93 18.23 -8.43
CA MET A 236 9.39 19.30 -7.59
C MET A 236 9.66 18.97 -6.11
N LYS A 237 10.34 19.89 -5.41
CA LYS A 237 10.61 19.78 -3.97
C LYS A 237 10.12 21.01 -3.23
N ALA A 238 9.86 20.84 -1.94
CA ALA A 238 9.51 21.93 -1.04
C ALA A 238 10.26 21.84 0.29
N SER A 239 10.25 22.92 1.07
CA SER A 239 10.93 22.98 2.37
C SER A 239 10.45 21.89 3.31
N SER A 240 11.38 21.22 3.99
CA SER A 240 11.06 20.30 5.08
C SER A 240 10.64 21.08 6.31
N LEU A 241 9.58 20.63 6.98
CA LEU A 241 9.19 21.09 8.32
C LEU A 241 9.87 20.29 9.44
N MET A 242 10.71 19.32 9.09
CA MET A 242 11.47 18.51 10.05
C MET A 242 12.89 19.06 10.28
N GLU A 243 13.47 19.70 9.27
CA GLU A 243 14.86 20.20 9.31
C GLU A 243 15.04 21.46 8.45
N LYS A 244 15.66 22.49 9.03
CA LYS A 244 15.85 23.79 8.38
C LYS A 244 16.85 23.65 7.21
N GLY A 245 16.49 24.23 6.06
CA GLY A 245 17.36 24.26 4.87
C GLY A 245 17.34 22.97 4.05
N VAL A 246 16.58 21.96 4.47
CA VAL A 246 16.37 20.71 3.73
C VAL A 246 15.12 20.85 2.86
N THR A 247 15.18 20.33 1.64
CA THR A 247 14.02 20.22 0.75
C THR A 247 13.70 18.76 0.47
N LEU A 248 12.42 18.42 0.45
CA LEU A 248 11.92 17.07 0.21
C LEU A 248 10.95 17.06 -0.97
N GLY A 249 10.89 15.93 -1.68
CA GLY A 249 9.76 15.64 -2.55
C GLY A 249 8.55 15.22 -1.71
N SER A 250 7.40 15.10 -2.35
CA SER A 250 6.24 14.43 -1.78
C SER A 250 5.39 13.88 -2.92
N MET A 251 4.54 12.90 -2.63
CA MET A 251 3.58 12.38 -3.58
C MET A 251 2.68 13.49 -4.13
N ALA A 252 2.22 14.41 -3.27
CA ALA A 252 1.36 15.50 -3.72
C ALA A 252 2.08 16.47 -4.66
N LEU A 253 3.37 16.76 -4.41
CA LEU A 253 4.18 17.61 -5.28
C LEU A 253 4.43 16.95 -6.65
N ASN A 254 4.70 15.65 -6.64
CA ASN A 254 4.82 14.87 -7.88
C ASN A 254 3.50 14.89 -8.67
N GLU A 255 2.35 14.68 -8.04
CA GLU A 255 1.05 14.71 -8.71
C GLU A 255 0.66 16.11 -9.22
N LEU A 256 1.05 17.18 -8.51
CA LEU A 256 0.89 18.55 -8.99
C LEU A 256 1.71 18.80 -10.26
N GLN A 257 2.98 18.40 -10.28
CA GLN A 257 3.83 18.53 -11.46
C GLN A 257 3.37 17.63 -12.62
N ALA A 258 2.96 16.39 -12.31
CA ALA A 258 2.40 15.45 -13.29
C ALA A 258 1.08 15.96 -13.91
N GLY A 259 0.37 16.85 -13.21
CA GLY A 259 -0.78 17.58 -13.74
C GLY A 259 -0.46 18.45 -14.96
N LEU A 260 0.81 18.79 -15.21
CA LEU A 260 1.27 19.52 -16.39
C LEU A 260 1.58 18.61 -17.59
N GLN A 261 1.52 17.28 -17.42
CA GLN A 261 1.83 16.36 -18.49
C GLN A 261 0.80 16.44 -19.63
N THR A 262 1.29 16.43 -20.86
CA THR A 262 0.46 16.36 -22.07
C THR A 262 0.14 14.91 -22.44
N SER A 263 -0.95 14.71 -23.21
CA SER A 263 -1.35 13.40 -23.68
C SER A 263 -0.21 12.64 -24.38
N PRO A 264 -0.09 11.31 -24.17
CA PRO A 264 -0.96 10.47 -23.33
C PRO A 264 -0.66 10.65 -21.83
N VAL A 265 -1.71 10.87 -21.04
CA VAL A 265 -1.63 11.01 -19.57
C VAL A 265 -2.17 9.74 -18.94
N ALA A 266 -1.35 9.08 -18.13
CA ALA A 266 -1.78 7.93 -17.37
C ALA A 266 -2.58 8.40 -16.14
N GLN A 267 -3.78 7.85 -16.02
CA GLN A 267 -4.68 8.06 -14.89
C GLN A 267 -5.22 6.69 -14.49
N VAL A 268 -5.51 6.51 -13.21
CA VAL A 268 -5.95 5.24 -12.62
C VAL A 268 -7.12 4.66 -13.43
N PRO A 269 -6.98 3.50 -14.09
CA PRO A 269 -8.02 2.93 -14.94
C PRO A 269 -9.14 2.28 -14.12
N ALA A 270 -10.28 2.01 -14.77
CA ALA A 270 -11.47 1.45 -14.11
C ALA A 270 -11.27 0.03 -13.52
N THR A 271 -10.27 -0.72 -14.00
CA THR A 271 -9.95 -2.08 -13.54
C THR A 271 -8.71 -2.14 -12.65
N ASP A 272 -8.20 -0.99 -12.21
CA ASP A 272 -7.11 -0.94 -11.24
C ASP A 272 -7.53 -1.66 -9.95
N PRO A 273 -6.72 -2.60 -9.41
CA PRO A 273 -7.07 -3.39 -8.23
C PRO A 273 -7.48 -2.54 -7.02
N MET A 274 -6.89 -1.35 -6.87
CA MET A 274 -7.12 -0.44 -5.75
C MET A 274 -8.51 0.20 -5.80
N VAL A 275 -9.16 0.21 -6.96
CA VAL A 275 -10.47 0.85 -7.16
C VAL A 275 -11.59 -0.12 -7.52
N LEU A 276 -11.31 -1.44 -7.49
CA LEU A 276 -12.35 -2.47 -7.58
C LEU A 276 -13.14 -2.56 -6.28
N SER A 277 -14.45 -2.81 -6.39
CA SER A 277 -15.33 -3.16 -5.27
C SER A 277 -15.89 -4.55 -5.56
N ASN A 278 -15.67 -5.51 -4.65
CA ASN A 278 -16.02 -6.92 -4.87
C ASN A 278 -15.52 -7.45 -6.23
N ASN A 279 -14.28 -7.14 -6.59
CA ASN A 279 -13.64 -7.47 -7.88
C ASN A 279 -14.32 -6.90 -9.13
N ASN A 280 -15.20 -5.91 -8.99
CA ASN A 280 -15.86 -5.22 -10.09
C ASN A 280 -15.49 -3.73 -10.13
N PRO A 281 -15.37 -3.11 -11.33
CA PRO A 281 -15.15 -1.68 -11.45
C PRO A 281 -16.19 -0.85 -10.70
N SER A 282 -15.74 0.12 -9.90
CA SER A 282 -16.62 1.01 -9.13
C SER A 282 -16.32 2.47 -9.44
N LEU A 283 -17.28 3.16 -10.05
CA LEU A 283 -17.13 4.59 -10.41
C LEU A 283 -16.88 5.45 -9.16
N THR A 284 -17.59 5.16 -8.07
CA THR A 284 -17.45 5.90 -6.81
C THR A 284 -16.07 5.69 -6.20
N LYS A 285 -15.59 4.43 -6.14
CA LYS A 285 -14.27 4.13 -5.56
C LYS A 285 -13.15 4.73 -6.41
N LEU A 286 -13.25 4.59 -7.74
CA LEU A 286 -12.35 5.22 -8.70
C LEU A 286 -12.26 6.74 -8.52
N ASN A 287 -13.41 7.43 -8.49
CA ASN A 287 -13.42 8.88 -8.33
C ASN A 287 -12.94 9.33 -6.94
N ASN A 288 -13.19 8.53 -5.90
CA ASN A 288 -12.64 8.77 -4.57
C ASN A 288 -11.12 8.64 -4.56
N TYR A 289 -10.55 7.67 -5.28
CA TYR A 289 -9.10 7.55 -5.43
C TYR A 289 -8.55 8.74 -6.21
N ARG A 290 -9.02 8.94 -7.46
CA ARG A 290 -8.52 9.97 -8.38
C ARG A 290 -8.49 11.37 -7.77
N LYS A 291 -9.57 11.79 -7.09
CA LYS A 291 -9.62 13.13 -6.48
C LYS A 291 -8.61 13.32 -5.34
N ASN A 292 -8.28 12.26 -4.61
CA ASN A 292 -7.31 12.30 -3.51
C ASN A 292 -5.85 12.17 -3.97
N VAL A 293 -5.63 11.85 -5.24
CA VAL A 293 -4.31 11.90 -5.91
C VAL A 293 -4.23 13.03 -6.95
N GLY A 294 -5.18 13.96 -6.94
CA GLY A 294 -5.17 15.13 -7.83
C GLY A 294 -5.45 14.84 -9.31
N GLN A 295 -6.00 13.66 -9.63
CA GLN A 295 -6.42 13.28 -10.97
C GLN A 295 -7.87 13.73 -11.26
N THR A 296 -8.20 13.86 -12.54
CA THR A 296 -9.55 14.25 -12.98
C THR A 296 -10.54 13.11 -12.77
N VAL A 297 -11.65 13.40 -12.07
CA VAL A 297 -12.78 12.47 -11.92
C VAL A 297 -13.54 12.28 -13.22
N VAL A 298 -14.20 11.15 -13.38
CA VAL A 298 -14.99 10.79 -14.57
C VAL A 298 -16.47 10.64 -14.24
N GLN A 299 -17.32 10.83 -15.24
CA GLN A 299 -18.77 10.67 -15.11
C GLN A 299 -19.25 9.24 -15.42
N SER A 300 -18.40 8.44 -16.06
CA SER A 300 -18.67 7.01 -16.30
C SER A 300 -17.38 6.20 -16.40
N LEU A 301 -17.49 4.89 -16.16
CA LEU A 301 -16.34 3.96 -16.26
C LEU A 301 -15.75 3.91 -17.69
N ASN A 302 -16.55 4.19 -18.73
CA ASN A 302 -16.08 4.23 -20.11
C ASN A 302 -15.00 5.31 -20.34
N GLN A 303 -15.04 6.41 -19.58
CA GLN A 303 -14.03 7.48 -19.65
C GLN A 303 -12.72 7.09 -18.96
N ALA A 304 -12.69 5.99 -18.20
CA ALA A 304 -11.51 5.42 -17.55
C ALA A 304 -11.15 4.05 -18.16
N SER A 305 -11.16 3.96 -19.49
CA SER A 305 -10.98 2.72 -20.25
C SER A 305 -9.64 2.02 -19.95
N SER A 306 -9.74 0.83 -19.35
CA SER A 306 -8.58 -0.04 -19.10
C SER A 306 -7.95 -0.57 -20.38
N THR A 307 -8.74 -0.81 -21.44
CA THR A 307 -8.20 -1.22 -22.75
C THR A 307 -7.33 -0.13 -23.36
N ALA A 308 -7.78 1.14 -23.29
CA ALA A 308 -7.00 2.27 -23.77
C ALA A 308 -5.72 2.46 -22.93
N TYR A 309 -5.84 2.31 -21.61
CA TYR A 309 -4.71 2.35 -20.69
C TYR A 309 -3.66 1.27 -21.03
N CYS A 310 -4.06 -0.01 -21.12
CA CYS A 310 -3.16 -1.10 -21.49
C CYS A 310 -2.55 -0.91 -22.88
N THR A 311 -3.30 -0.33 -23.82
CA THR A 311 -2.78 -0.01 -25.16
C THR A 311 -1.66 1.01 -25.10
N ASN A 312 -1.79 2.05 -24.27
CA ASN A 312 -0.74 3.05 -24.09
C ASN A 312 0.46 2.47 -23.34
N LEU A 313 0.22 1.69 -22.29
CA LEU A 313 1.25 0.96 -21.54
C LEU A 313 2.13 0.11 -22.48
N ASP A 314 1.50 -0.72 -23.32
CA ASP A 314 2.19 -1.55 -24.31
C ASP A 314 3.00 -0.73 -25.33
N LYS A 315 2.44 0.38 -25.81
CA LYS A 315 3.05 1.17 -26.88
C LYS A 315 4.20 2.05 -26.40
N ILE A 316 4.20 2.45 -25.13
CA ILE A 316 5.08 3.53 -24.63
C ILE A 316 6.19 2.99 -23.75
N GLN A 317 5.87 2.09 -22.80
CA GLN A 317 6.87 1.67 -21.81
C GLN A 317 8.02 0.86 -22.41
N PRO A 318 7.79 -0.16 -23.27
CA PRO A 318 8.88 -0.91 -23.87
C PRO A 318 9.89 -0.06 -24.67
N PRO A 319 9.48 0.80 -25.63
CA PRO A 319 10.44 1.64 -26.35
C PRO A 319 11.12 2.66 -25.45
N TYR A 320 10.41 3.23 -24.46
CA TYR A 320 11.02 4.14 -23.48
C TYR A 320 12.12 3.45 -22.67
N LEU A 321 11.84 2.29 -22.07
CA LEU A 321 12.82 1.55 -21.27
C LEU A 321 14.04 1.14 -22.09
N LYS A 322 13.85 0.77 -23.37
CA LYS A 322 14.95 0.50 -24.28
C LYS A 322 15.83 1.74 -24.49
N ASN A 323 15.22 2.92 -24.65
CA ASN A 323 15.95 4.18 -24.88
C ASN A 323 16.74 4.64 -23.65
N VAL A 324 16.21 4.45 -22.44
CA VAL A 324 16.89 4.88 -21.20
C VAL A 324 17.78 3.81 -20.57
N GLN A 325 17.80 2.58 -21.11
CA GLN A 325 18.53 1.44 -20.54
C GLN A 325 19.97 1.78 -20.13
N ALA A 326 20.75 2.40 -21.03
CA ALA A 326 22.15 2.73 -20.75
C ALA A 326 22.34 3.73 -19.61
N LYS A 327 21.32 4.56 -19.31
CA LYS A 327 21.34 5.53 -18.22
C LYS A 327 21.00 4.88 -16.87
N ILE A 328 20.06 3.93 -16.87
CA ILE A 328 19.51 3.39 -15.62
C ILE A 328 20.06 2.00 -15.24
N VAL A 329 20.76 1.28 -16.13
CA VAL A 329 21.26 -0.08 -15.84
C VAL A 329 22.28 -0.13 -14.70
N ASN A 330 23.02 0.97 -14.47
CA ASN A 330 23.98 1.07 -13.37
C ASN A 330 23.36 1.66 -12.10
N GLY A 331 22.08 2.06 -12.13
CA GLY A 331 21.36 2.54 -10.97
C GLY A 331 21.06 1.40 -10.00
N ALA A 332 21.14 1.69 -8.69
CA ALA A 332 20.73 0.75 -7.66
C ALA A 332 19.23 0.41 -7.80
N SER A 333 18.88 -0.86 -7.58
CA SER A 333 17.47 -1.25 -7.49
C SER A 333 16.83 -0.63 -6.25
N PRO A 334 15.62 -0.06 -6.35
CA PRO A 334 14.83 0.33 -5.18
C PRO A 334 14.49 -0.85 -4.27
N MET A 335 14.38 -2.06 -4.83
CA MET A 335 14.14 -3.30 -4.09
C MET A 335 15.13 -4.38 -4.54
N PRO A 336 16.30 -4.48 -3.88
CA PRO A 336 17.34 -5.46 -4.24
C PRO A 336 16.87 -6.92 -4.23
N ASP A 337 15.90 -7.25 -3.37
CA ASP A 337 15.31 -8.58 -3.28
C ASP A 337 14.35 -8.92 -4.45
N VAL A 338 13.99 -7.92 -5.26
CA VAL A 338 13.11 -8.05 -6.44
C VAL A 338 13.88 -7.92 -7.74
N ALA A 339 14.94 -7.09 -7.78
CA ALA A 339 15.71 -6.83 -8.98
C ALA A 339 17.14 -6.39 -8.64
N ASN A 340 18.11 -6.76 -9.47
CA ASN A 340 19.52 -6.48 -9.21
C ASN A 340 19.99 -5.06 -9.59
N ASN A 341 19.23 -4.33 -10.41
CA ASN A 341 19.48 -2.93 -10.75
C ASN A 341 18.18 -2.21 -11.14
N LEU A 342 18.25 -0.89 -11.32
CA LEU A 342 17.08 -0.08 -11.66
C LEU A 342 16.46 -0.47 -13.01
N PHE A 343 17.25 -0.85 -14.01
CA PHE A 343 16.73 -1.30 -15.30
C PHE A 343 15.90 -2.59 -15.19
N THR A 344 16.42 -3.60 -14.49
CA THR A 344 15.72 -4.87 -14.27
C THR A 344 14.50 -4.69 -13.36
N PHE A 345 14.57 -3.75 -12.42
CA PHE A 345 13.43 -3.34 -11.61
C PHE A 345 12.30 -2.76 -12.47
N MET A 346 12.62 -1.83 -13.38
CA MET A 346 11.62 -1.25 -14.30
C MET A 346 10.99 -2.31 -15.22
N GLY A 347 11.80 -3.25 -15.73
CA GLY A 347 11.29 -4.37 -16.52
C GLY A 347 10.34 -5.27 -15.72
N GLN A 348 10.68 -5.58 -14.47
CA GLN A 348 9.85 -6.38 -13.57
C GLN A 348 8.54 -5.68 -13.21
N ARG A 349 8.57 -4.37 -12.94
CA ARG A 349 7.36 -3.57 -12.71
C ARG A 349 6.41 -3.63 -13.90
N TYR A 350 6.91 -3.40 -15.12
CA TYR A 350 6.06 -3.51 -16.32
C TYR A 350 5.47 -4.92 -16.47
N ALA A 351 6.28 -5.97 -16.30
CA ALA A 351 5.82 -7.35 -16.45
C ALA A 351 4.73 -7.73 -15.43
N ALA A 352 4.88 -7.31 -14.17
CA ALA A 352 3.86 -7.47 -13.15
C ALA A 352 2.58 -6.69 -13.49
N SER A 353 2.73 -5.44 -13.91
CA SER A 353 1.61 -4.55 -14.26
C SER A 353 0.79 -5.06 -15.43
N TRP A 354 1.45 -5.64 -16.43
CA TRP A 354 0.79 -6.26 -17.56
C TRP A 354 -0.23 -7.32 -17.13
N VAL A 355 0.13 -8.14 -16.16
CA VAL A 355 -0.72 -9.22 -15.63
C VAL A 355 -1.77 -8.68 -14.68
N ASN A 356 -1.38 -7.81 -13.75
CA ASN A 356 -2.25 -7.35 -12.67
C ASN A 356 -3.36 -6.40 -13.16
N LEU A 357 -3.07 -5.61 -14.20
CA LEU A 357 -4.10 -4.83 -14.91
C LEU A 357 -4.91 -5.66 -15.92
N GLY A 358 -4.57 -6.93 -16.13
CA GLY A 358 -5.23 -7.83 -17.08
C GLY A 358 -5.02 -7.43 -18.55
N CYS A 359 -3.91 -6.79 -18.88
CA CYS A 359 -3.64 -6.31 -20.24
C CYS A 359 -3.52 -7.44 -21.27
N ASP A 360 -3.07 -8.62 -20.85
CA ASP A 360 -3.06 -9.83 -21.66
C ASP A 360 -4.47 -10.21 -22.15
N LYS A 361 -5.47 -10.14 -21.25
CA LYS A 361 -6.87 -10.45 -21.54
C LYS A 361 -7.56 -9.33 -22.30
N LEU A 362 -7.31 -8.07 -21.91
CA LEU A 362 -7.92 -6.90 -22.53
C LEU A 362 -7.45 -6.69 -23.98
N LEU A 363 -6.19 -7.00 -24.27
CA LEU A 363 -5.59 -6.81 -25.59
C LEU A 363 -5.41 -8.12 -26.37
N MET A 364 -5.71 -9.27 -25.76
CA MET A 364 -5.55 -10.61 -26.35
C MET A 364 -4.13 -10.82 -26.92
N LYS A 365 -3.10 -10.43 -26.15
CA LYS A 365 -1.71 -10.51 -26.61
C LYS A 365 -0.71 -10.68 -25.47
N THR A 366 0.47 -11.21 -25.79
CA THR A 366 1.58 -11.34 -24.84
C THR A 366 2.23 -9.99 -24.55
N SER A 367 2.85 -9.87 -23.38
CA SER A 367 3.73 -8.75 -23.02
C SER A 367 4.85 -8.54 -24.05
N ALA A 368 5.23 -7.28 -24.29
CA ALA A 368 6.38 -6.91 -25.13
C ALA A 368 7.72 -6.98 -24.38
N ILE A 369 7.70 -7.11 -23.05
CA ILE A 369 8.90 -7.30 -22.22
C ILE A 369 8.83 -8.67 -21.54
N THR A 370 9.95 -9.38 -21.60
CA THR A 370 10.18 -10.60 -20.80
C THR A 370 11.31 -10.34 -19.81
N VAL A 371 11.15 -10.80 -18.58
CA VAL A 371 12.14 -10.65 -17.52
C VAL A 371 12.75 -12.01 -17.20
N THR A 372 14.07 -12.07 -17.08
CA THR A 372 14.79 -13.25 -16.60
C THR A 372 14.98 -13.15 -15.09
N MET A 373 14.54 -14.19 -14.39
CA MET A 373 14.62 -14.27 -12.92
C MET A 373 15.77 -15.21 -12.50
N ASN A 374 16.50 -14.84 -11.46
CA ASN A 374 17.35 -15.73 -10.68
C ASN A 374 16.76 -15.83 -9.27
N GLY A 375 16.05 -16.93 -9.00
CA GLY A 375 15.15 -16.99 -7.85
C GLY A 375 14.06 -15.92 -7.98
N ASN A 376 13.93 -15.06 -6.95
CA ASN A 376 12.97 -13.95 -6.94
C ASN A 376 13.54 -12.63 -7.50
N ILE A 377 14.80 -12.63 -7.95
CA ILE A 377 15.50 -11.42 -8.38
C ILE A 377 15.51 -11.33 -9.91
N ALA A 378 14.96 -10.25 -10.47
CA ALA A 378 15.08 -9.91 -11.88
C ALA A 378 16.53 -9.57 -12.22
N THR A 379 17.08 -10.23 -13.24
CA THR A 379 18.50 -10.13 -13.64
C THR A 379 18.72 -9.70 -15.08
N ALA A 380 17.71 -9.85 -15.95
CA ALA A 380 17.75 -9.34 -17.31
C ALA A 380 16.35 -8.97 -17.82
N VAL A 381 16.32 -8.06 -18.79
CA VAL A 381 15.10 -7.61 -19.48
C VAL A 381 15.31 -7.81 -20.98
N GLN A 382 14.35 -8.43 -21.65
CA GLN A 382 14.35 -8.64 -23.09
C GLN A 382 13.13 -7.98 -23.71
N PHE A 383 13.36 -7.24 -24.79
CA PHE A 383 12.30 -6.60 -25.58
C PHE A 383 11.95 -7.46 -26.78
N GLY A 384 10.66 -7.73 -26.95
CA GLY A 384 10.09 -8.45 -28.09
C GLY A 384 8.89 -7.72 -28.66
N GLN A 385 8.25 -8.36 -29.64
CA GLN A 385 6.95 -7.91 -30.13
C GLN A 385 5.85 -8.63 -29.36
N SER A 386 4.82 -7.89 -28.94
CA SER A 386 3.59 -8.48 -28.41
C SER A 386 2.95 -9.38 -29.47
N LYS A 387 2.68 -10.65 -29.14
CA LYS A 387 2.08 -11.62 -30.08
C LYS A 387 0.62 -11.87 -29.72
N PRO A 388 -0.29 -12.06 -30.70
CA PRO A 388 -1.66 -12.44 -30.42
C PRO A 388 -1.72 -13.72 -29.56
N ILE A 389 -2.50 -13.68 -28.48
CA ILE A 389 -2.86 -14.86 -27.71
C ILE A 389 -4.04 -15.50 -28.44
N GLN A 390 -3.85 -16.68 -29.00
CA GLN A 390 -4.97 -17.42 -29.58
C GLN A 390 -5.98 -17.74 -28.46
N PRO A 391 -7.28 -17.51 -28.67
CA PRO A 391 -8.30 -18.02 -27.77
C PRO A 391 -8.10 -19.52 -27.62
N ALA A 392 -8.13 -20.03 -26.38
CA ALA A 392 -8.12 -21.46 -26.15
C ALA A 392 -9.24 -22.09 -26.99
N LYS A 393 -8.89 -22.97 -27.92
CA LYS A 393 -9.87 -23.70 -28.72
C LYS A 393 -10.82 -24.39 -27.74
N PRO A 394 -12.15 -24.22 -27.84
CA PRO A 394 -13.07 -24.90 -26.94
C PRO A 394 -12.74 -26.38 -27.00
N THR A 395 -12.33 -26.95 -25.86
CA THR A 395 -12.15 -28.38 -25.71
C THR A 395 -13.46 -29.01 -26.12
N LYS A 396 -13.45 -29.79 -27.22
CA LYS A 396 -14.58 -30.62 -27.59
C LYS A 396 -14.96 -31.41 -26.36
N THR A 397 -16.16 -31.19 -25.83
CA THR A 397 -16.79 -32.07 -24.86
C THR A 397 -16.76 -33.47 -25.45
N THR A 398 -15.88 -34.32 -24.94
CA THR A 398 -15.95 -35.75 -25.21
C THR A 398 -17.28 -36.23 -24.65
N LYS A 399 -18.13 -36.71 -25.57
CA LYS A 399 -19.38 -37.43 -25.30
C LYS A 399 -19.22 -38.34 -24.07
N PRO A 400 -20.14 -38.33 -23.10
CA PRO A 400 -20.10 -39.26 -21.98
C PRO A 400 -20.00 -40.69 -22.50
N ALA A 401 -19.02 -41.46 -22.00
CA ALA A 401 -18.94 -42.89 -22.26
C ALA A 401 -20.19 -43.57 -21.67
N ASN A 402 -20.80 -44.46 -22.45
CA ASN A 402 -21.95 -45.26 -22.00
C ASN A 402 -21.62 -46.04 -20.71
N PRO A 403 -22.57 -46.17 -19.76
CA PRO A 403 -22.37 -46.97 -18.56
C PRO A 403 -22.07 -48.44 -18.91
N ALA A 404 -21.01 -48.99 -18.34
CA ALA A 404 -20.71 -50.41 -18.44
C ALA A 404 -21.71 -51.25 -17.63
N LYS A 405 -22.10 -52.40 -18.20
CA LYS A 405 -23.04 -53.39 -17.68
C LYS A 405 -22.59 -53.97 -16.33
N PRO A 406 -23.51 -54.31 -15.39
CA PRO A 406 -23.14 -54.78 -14.06
C PRO A 406 -22.66 -56.25 -14.09
N THR A 407 -21.49 -56.51 -13.50
CA THR A 407 -20.99 -57.86 -13.21
C THR A 407 -21.38 -58.32 -11.80
N LYS A 408 -21.76 -59.61 -11.74
CA LYS A 408 -22.41 -60.31 -10.62
C LYS A 408 -21.60 -60.31 -9.32
N THR A 409 -22.34 -60.20 -8.21
CA THR A 409 -21.90 -60.38 -6.82
C THR A 409 -21.63 -61.86 -6.50
N THR A 410 -20.48 -62.15 -5.90
CA THR A 410 -20.19 -63.43 -5.24
C THR A 410 -20.38 -63.30 -3.72
N LYS A 411 -21.08 -64.28 -3.17
CA LYS A 411 -21.55 -64.42 -1.77
C LYS A 411 -20.39 -64.61 -0.75
N PRO A 412 -20.43 -64.00 0.44
CA PRO A 412 -19.48 -64.32 1.53
C PRO A 412 -19.82 -65.65 2.24
N ALA A 413 -18.79 -66.42 2.57
CA ALA A 413 -18.87 -67.64 3.37
C ALA A 413 -18.80 -67.35 4.89
N LYS A 414 -19.42 -68.24 5.67
CA LYS A 414 -19.63 -68.21 7.14
C LYS A 414 -18.33 -68.51 7.93
N PRO A 415 -18.10 -67.90 9.12
CA PRO A 415 -16.94 -68.21 9.96
C PRO A 415 -17.19 -69.35 10.96
N THR A 416 -16.16 -70.16 11.18
CA THR A 416 -16.03 -71.27 12.13
C THR A 416 -15.50 -70.81 13.51
N LYS A 417 -15.86 -71.59 14.55
CA LYS A 417 -15.60 -71.39 15.98
C LYS A 417 -14.20 -71.81 16.44
N GLY A 418 -13.75 -71.18 17.53
CA GLY A 418 -12.81 -71.70 18.56
C GLY A 418 -11.33 -71.39 18.29
N GLY A 419 -10.50 -70.90 19.20
CA GLY A 419 -10.59 -70.69 20.65
C GLY A 419 -9.21 -71.01 21.26
N ALA A 420 -8.53 -70.04 21.88
CA ALA A 420 -7.47 -70.25 22.87
C ALA A 420 -7.11 -68.91 23.57
N ASN A 421 -6.72 -69.02 24.84
CA ASN A 421 -6.91 -68.08 25.95
C ASN A 421 -5.82 -66.98 26.11
N PRO A 422 -6.06 -65.87 26.84
CA PRO A 422 -5.16 -64.73 27.00
C PRO A 422 -4.39 -64.72 28.33
N THR A 423 -3.30 -63.95 28.42
CA THR A 423 -2.76 -63.46 29.70
C THR A 423 -2.12 -62.08 29.60
N LYS A 424 -2.62 -61.21 30.49
CA LYS A 424 -2.02 -60.04 31.20
C LYS A 424 -1.51 -58.82 30.42
N GLY A 425 -2.26 -57.73 30.58
CA GLY A 425 -1.79 -56.33 30.66
C GLY A 425 -2.82 -55.49 31.41
N ALA A 426 -2.42 -54.81 32.48
CA ALA A 426 -3.28 -54.25 33.52
C ALA A 426 -3.93 -52.90 33.20
N THR A 427 -5.06 -52.65 33.87
CA THR A 427 -5.99 -51.51 33.87
C THR A 427 -5.42 -50.14 34.26
N PRO A 428 -5.96 -49.04 33.71
CA PRO A 428 -6.00 -47.74 34.36
C PRO A 428 -7.38 -47.44 34.99
N THR A 429 -7.35 -47.04 36.26
CA THR A 429 -8.49 -46.65 37.09
C THR A 429 -8.99 -45.24 36.82
N LYS A 430 -10.29 -45.10 37.06
CA LYS A 430 -11.17 -43.92 36.98
C LYS A 430 -10.92 -42.94 38.14
N GLY A 431 -11.03 -41.64 37.86
CA GLY A 431 -11.20 -40.57 38.85
C GLY A 431 -11.07 -39.21 38.15
N ALA A 432 -11.67 -38.10 38.59
CA ALA A 432 -12.79 -37.84 39.46
C ALA A 432 -13.28 -36.42 39.09
N ASN A 433 -14.54 -36.14 39.42
CA ASN A 433 -15.24 -34.86 39.25
C ASN A 433 -14.57 -33.72 40.06
N PRO A 434 -14.52 -32.46 39.58
CA PRO A 434 -14.26 -31.32 40.46
C PRO A 434 -15.54 -30.59 40.88
N THR A 435 -15.56 -30.30 42.17
CA THR A 435 -16.61 -29.78 43.01
C THR A 435 -16.82 -28.27 42.87
N LYS A 436 -18.02 -27.82 43.26
CA LYS A 436 -18.40 -26.44 43.57
C LYS A 436 -17.53 -25.82 44.66
N GLY A 437 -17.25 -24.52 44.53
CA GLY A 437 -17.22 -23.56 45.64
C GLY A 437 -15.92 -22.80 45.85
N ALA A 438 -15.88 -21.52 45.44
CA ALA A 438 -15.25 -20.44 46.20
C ALA A 438 -15.80 -19.07 45.76
N THR A 439 -16.44 -18.40 46.70
CA THR A 439 -17.05 -17.06 46.63
C THR A 439 -15.98 -15.97 46.52
N PRO A 440 -16.13 -14.94 45.67
CA PRO A 440 -15.29 -13.75 45.76
C PRO A 440 -15.75 -12.85 46.92
N THR A 441 -14.84 -12.60 47.84
CA THR A 441 -14.99 -11.67 48.96
C THR A 441 -15.11 -10.24 48.41
N THR A 442 -16.16 -9.54 48.84
CA THR A 442 -16.40 -8.12 48.57
C THR A 442 -15.33 -7.27 49.27
N THR A 443 -14.43 -6.67 48.49
CA THR A 443 -13.60 -5.56 48.98
C THR A 443 -14.42 -4.27 48.91
N LYS A 444 -14.54 -3.61 50.07
CA LYS A 444 -15.19 -2.32 50.27
C LYS A 444 -14.68 -1.29 49.27
N ALA A 445 -15.59 -0.75 48.46
CA ALA A 445 -15.37 0.49 47.74
C ALA A 445 -15.17 1.63 48.76
N ALA A 446 -14.03 2.29 48.69
CA ALA A 446 -13.79 3.55 49.36
C ALA A 446 -14.67 4.64 48.73
N LYS A 447 -15.33 5.40 49.59
CA LYS A 447 -16.21 6.54 49.31
C LYS A 447 -15.48 7.61 48.46
N PRO A 448 -16.04 8.04 47.31
CA PRO A 448 -15.54 9.24 46.66
C PRO A 448 -15.88 10.46 47.50
N THR A 449 -14.86 11.17 47.94
CA THR A 449 -14.95 12.52 48.50
C THR A 449 -15.52 13.50 47.45
N LYS A 450 -16.49 14.31 47.90
CA LYS A 450 -17.12 15.42 47.16
C LYS A 450 -16.09 16.28 46.40
N PRO A 451 -16.34 16.66 45.14
CA PRO A 451 -15.76 17.87 44.58
C PRO A 451 -16.41 19.10 45.26
N ALA A 452 -15.57 20.02 45.73
CA ALA A 452 -16.00 21.30 46.25
C ALA A 452 -16.64 22.15 45.13
N HIS A 453 -17.76 22.80 45.45
CA HIS A 453 -18.36 23.85 44.63
C HIS A 453 -17.35 24.98 44.34
N PRO A 454 -17.23 25.45 43.09
CA PRO A 454 -16.75 26.79 42.83
C PRO A 454 -17.86 27.78 43.19
N ARG A 455 -17.54 28.69 44.13
CA ARG A 455 -18.41 29.83 44.47
C ARG A 455 -18.55 30.74 43.25
N HIS A 456 -19.80 31.04 42.91
CA HIS A 456 -20.15 32.16 42.04
C HIS A 456 -19.62 33.47 42.64
N HIS A 457 -18.69 34.13 41.94
CA HIS A 457 -18.51 35.58 42.07
C HIS A 457 -19.11 36.26 40.84
N ARG A 458 -20.23 36.95 41.08
CA ARG A 458 -20.74 38.04 40.26
C ARG A 458 -19.76 39.21 40.34
N HIS A 459 -19.26 39.69 39.21
CA HIS A 459 -18.94 41.10 38.96
C HIS A 459 -19.12 41.35 37.45
N ARG A 460 -20.23 41.98 37.06
CA ARG A 460 -20.42 43.43 36.81
C ARG A 460 -19.80 43.89 35.49
N LYS A 461 -20.70 44.24 34.56
CA LYS A 461 -20.48 45.04 33.35
C LYS A 461 -19.69 46.31 33.68
N MET A 462 -18.75 46.68 32.82
CA MET A 462 -18.46 48.07 32.45
C MET A 462 -17.51 48.11 31.23
N TRP A 463 -17.96 48.85 30.21
CA TRP A 463 -17.33 49.24 28.92
C TRP A 463 -17.29 48.19 27.81
#